data_AF-A0A374EVX1-F1
#
_entry.id   AF-A0A374EVX1-F1
#
_cell.length_a   1.000
_cell.length_b   1.000
_cell.length_c   1.000
_cell.angle_alpha   90.00
_cell.angle_beta   90.00
_cell.angle_gamma   90.00
#
_symmetry.space_group_name_H-M   'P 1'
#
loop_
_entity.id
_entity.type
_entity.pdbx_description
1 polymer ?
#
loop_
_entity_poly.entity_id
_entity_poly.type
_entity_poly.pdbx_seq_one_letter_code
_entity_poly.pdbx_strand_id
1 'polypeptide(L)'
;MSSLETIKRSLRNYLPTSVNLDDFIKAEMTLALLEKCKPEGDPTKAYLLLHNYSLLGEVVCDETAFLLQKAHRLLHSCSSKMNWAKVLENYRNAQSEFCLYIFTEKIEKGSKVLKFARNTELAVEPDRADVYFDYIRNHKEEKHFGYAKGGEYSYSIKDKTSSTVYSADVEIPDCTPQMPISPPPKKTRKKISVSTDELLASAAEMAEKKPDDYCYSILKSNTLKAVTEGNVKSANRLEIDKITNLVGMVGSGKSTLMKVLSYHLAKADKKVVLVLDTVSVCWRCVLIYLSLELVSHL
;
A
#
# COMPACT_ATOMS: atom_id res chain seq x y z
N MET A 1 -14.79 -21.61 22.63
CA MET A 1 -14.12 -20.32 22.32
C MET A 1 -15.21 -19.27 22.10
N SER A 2 -15.06 -18.10 22.73
CA SER A 2 -15.98 -16.97 22.57
C SER A 2 -15.93 -16.50 21.10
N SER A 3 -17.07 -16.15 20.51
CA SER A 3 -17.11 -15.63 19.14
C SER A 3 -16.89 -14.12 19.13
N LEU A 4 -16.47 -13.54 17.99
CA LEU A 4 -16.38 -12.08 17.88
C LEU A 4 -17.71 -11.39 18.21
N GLU A 5 -18.84 -12.00 17.84
CA GLU A 5 -20.17 -11.49 18.14
C GLU A 5 -20.50 -11.55 19.64
N THR A 6 -19.97 -12.55 20.35
CA THR A 6 -20.07 -12.63 21.81
C THR A 6 -19.29 -11.50 22.47
N ILE A 7 -18.05 -11.26 22.04
CA ILE A 7 -17.23 -10.13 22.53
C ILE A 7 -17.91 -8.79 22.26
N LYS A 8 -18.45 -8.59 21.04
CA LYS A 8 -19.23 -7.39 20.70
C LYS A 8 -20.39 -7.18 21.66
N ARG A 9 -21.15 -8.23 21.96
CA ARG A 9 -22.28 -8.15 22.88
C ARG A 9 -21.84 -7.80 24.30
N SER A 10 -20.78 -8.44 24.80
CA SER A 10 -20.22 -8.15 26.13
C SER A 10 -19.76 -6.69 26.20
N LEU A 11 -18.95 -6.23 25.24
CA LEU A 11 -18.42 -4.87 25.18
C LEU A 11 -19.50 -3.78 25.14
N ARG A 12 -20.64 -4.01 24.47
CA ARG A 12 -21.74 -3.03 24.43
C ARG A 12 -22.29 -2.67 25.80
N ASN A 13 -22.17 -3.55 26.79
CA ASN A 13 -22.68 -3.28 28.14
C ASN A 13 -21.75 -2.37 28.95
N TYR A 14 -20.49 -2.23 28.53
CA TYR A 14 -19.45 -1.49 29.28
C TYR A 14 -18.94 -0.26 28.53
N LEU A 15 -19.14 -0.18 27.21
CA LEU A 15 -18.70 0.95 26.41
C LEU A 15 -19.79 2.04 26.33
N PRO A 16 -19.42 3.33 26.35
CA PRO A 16 -20.34 4.41 26.09
C PRO A 16 -21.02 4.26 24.72
N THR A 17 -22.29 4.67 24.61
CA THR A 17 -23.05 4.62 23.35
C THR A 17 -22.47 5.49 22.23
N SER A 18 -21.62 6.47 22.57
CA SER A 18 -20.89 7.31 21.63
C SER A 18 -19.72 6.58 20.95
N VAL A 19 -19.28 5.43 21.48
CA VAL A 19 -18.17 4.65 20.92
C VAL A 19 -18.66 3.78 19.78
N ASN A 20 -18.06 3.95 18.60
CA ASN A 20 -18.25 3.01 17.51
C ASN A 20 -17.55 1.69 17.85
N LEU A 21 -18.36 0.65 18.09
CA LEU A 21 -17.88 -0.66 18.53
C LEU A 21 -16.95 -1.34 17.52
N ASP A 22 -17.21 -1.19 16.21
CA ASP A 22 -16.38 -1.81 15.18
C ASP A 22 -15.01 -1.12 15.12
N ASP A 23 -14.95 0.21 15.23
CA ASP A 23 -13.69 0.95 15.30
C ASP A 23 -12.92 0.62 16.59
N PHE A 24 -13.61 0.47 17.72
CA PHE A 24 -13.02 0.06 18.99
C PHE A 24 -12.36 -1.32 18.89
N ILE A 25 -13.08 -2.31 18.35
CA ILE A 25 -12.55 -3.67 18.16
C ILE A 25 -11.36 -3.67 17.20
N LYS A 26 -11.44 -2.92 16.09
CA LYS A 26 -10.31 -2.78 15.17
C LYS A 26 -9.09 -2.14 15.83
N ALA A 27 -9.29 -1.19 16.75
CA ALA A 27 -8.23 -0.63 17.56
C ALA A 27 -7.53 -1.70 18.39
N GLU A 28 -8.31 -2.51 19.12
CA GLU A 28 -7.76 -3.60 19.94
C GLU A 28 -7.07 -4.68 19.12
N MET A 29 -7.64 -5.07 17.98
CA MET A 29 -7.01 -6.00 17.06
C MET A 29 -5.64 -5.47 16.59
N THR A 30 -5.56 -4.18 16.28
CA THR A 30 -4.31 -3.53 15.85
C THR A 30 -3.28 -3.46 16.99
N LEU A 31 -3.71 -3.18 18.21
CA LEU A 31 -2.85 -3.17 19.41
C LEU A 31 -2.38 -4.57 19.79
N ALA A 32 -3.23 -5.60 19.65
CA ALA A 32 -2.86 -6.99 19.86
C ALA A 32 -1.80 -7.47 18.86
N LEU A 33 -1.90 -7.03 17.60
CA LEU A 33 -0.86 -7.27 16.61
C LEU A 33 0.46 -6.58 17.00
N LEU A 34 0.41 -5.36 17.54
CA LEU A 34 1.59 -4.67 18.04
C LEU A 34 2.21 -5.40 19.22
N GLU A 35 1.41 -5.81 20.21
CA GLU A 35 1.88 -6.59 21.36
C GLU A 35 2.57 -7.88 20.90
N LYS A 36 2.00 -8.59 19.93
CA LYS A 36 2.57 -9.84 19.41
C LYS A 36 3.85 -9.63 18.60
N CYS A 37 3.91 -8.61 17.74
CA CYS A 37 5.01 -8.43 16.80
C CYS A 37 6.16 -7.59 17.38
N LYS A 38 5.84 -6.60 18.21
CA LYS A 38 6.79 -5.65 18.79
C LYS A 38 6.20 -5.06 20.10
N PRO A 39 6.29 -5.78 21.23
CA PRO A 39 5.73 -5.34 22.52
C PRO A 39 6.21 -3.95 22.96
N GLU A 40 7.48 -3.63 22.73
CA GLU A 40 8.09 -2.33 23.02
C GLU A 40 7.79 -1.25 21.95
N GLY A 41 6.87 -1.54 21.03
CA GLY A 41 6.51 -0.68 19.92
C GLY A 41 5.67 0.51 20.37
N ASP A 42 5.85 1.63 19.68
CA ASP A 42 5.05 2.85 19.88
C ASP A 42 3.62 2.63 19.32
N PRO A 43 2.58 2.63 20.17
CA PRO A 43 1.20 2.40 19.75
C PRO A 43 0.68 3.46 18.78
N THR A 44 1.25 4.67 18.77
CA THR A 44 0.90 5.72 17.79
C THR A 44 1.33 5.35 16.37
N LYS A 45 2.23 4.35 16.23
CA LYS A 45 2.78 3.85 14.96
C LYS A 45 2.31 2.45 14.60
N ALA A 46 1.34 1.88 15.33
CA ALA A 46 0.84 0.52 15.07
C ALA A 46 0.29 0.34 13.65
N TYR A 47 -0.24 1.39 13.03
CA TYR A 47 -0.69 1.39 11.62
C TYR A 47 0.38 0.91 10.64
N LEU A 48 1.68 1.06 10.96
CA LEU A 48 2.79 0.60 10.12
C LEU A 48 2.83 -0.92 9.95
N LEU A 49 2.31 -1.69 10.92
CA LEU A 49 2.17 -3.14 10.81
C LEU A 49 1.23 -3.53 9.67
N LEU A 50 0.27 -2.66 9.37
CA LEU A 50 -0.74 -2.84 8.34
C LEU A 50 -0.29 -2.30 6.97
N HIS A 51 1.00 -2.02 6.77
CA HIS A 51 1.53 -1.64 5.45
C HIS A 51 2.37 -2.74 4.80
N ASN A 52 2.59 -3.87 5.48
CA ASN A 52 3.40 -4.99 5.00
C ASN A 52 4.82 -4.58 4.55
N TYR A 53 5.36 -3.44 5.01
CA TYR A 53 6.73 -3.02 4.67
C TYR A 53 7.77 -4.07 5.09
N SER A 54 7.52 -4.78 6.18
CA SER A 54 8.34 -5.90 6.67
C SER A 54 8.32 -7.12 5.74
N LEU A 55 7.32 -7.23 4.85
CA LEU A 55 7.21 -8.32 3.87
C LEU A 55 7.82 -7.94 2.51
N LEU A 56 8.43 -6.75 2.38
CA LEU A 56 9.08 -6.33 1.15
C LEU A 56 10.48 -6.95 1.05
N GLY A 57 10.70 -7.76 0.02
CA GLY A 57 12.03 -8.24 -0.37
C GLY A 57 12.34 -9.67 0.06
N GLU A 58 11.91 -10.10 1.25
CA GLU A 58 12.01 -11.49 1.69
C GLU A 58 10.67 -12.21 1.61
N VAL A 59 10.64 -13.38 0.96
CA VAL A 59 9.51 -14.30 1.03
C VAL A 59 9.59 -15.02 2.37
N VAL A 60 9.27 -14.31 3.46
CA VAL A 60 9.09 -14.93 4.76
C VAL A 60 7.67 -15.48 4.82
N CYS A 61 7.54 -16.80 4.66
CA CYS A 61 6.28 -17.52 4.81
C CYS A 61 6.15 -18.11 6.22
N ASP A 62 6.16 -17.24 7.24
CA ASP A 62 5.90 -17.65 8.62
C ASP A 62 4.48 -17.24 9.08
N GLU A 63 4.08 -17.76 10.25
CA GLU A 63 2.75 -17.50 10.83
C GLU A 63 2.51 -16.00 11.12
N THR A 64 3.55 -15.25 11.45
CA THR A 64 3.45 -13.81 11.72
C THR A 64 3.21 -13.03 10.43
N ALA A 65 3.91 -13.37 9.36
CA ALA A 65 3.72 -12.81 8.02
C ALA A 65 2.32 -13.14 7.48
N PHE A 66 1.84 -14.37 7.67
CA PHE A 66 0.48 -14.76 7.32
C PHE A 66 -0.57 -13.93 8.07
N LEU A 67 -0.39 -13.79 9.39
CA LEU A 67 -1.29 -13.02 10.24
C LEU A 67 -1.30 -11.53 9.86
N LEU A 68 -0.13 -10.91 9.64
CA LEU A 68 -0.01 -9.52 9.22
C LEU A 68 -0.65 -9.28 7.84
N GLN A 69 -0.51 -10.24 6.91
CA GLN A 69 -1.16 -10.14 5.61
C GLN A 69 -2.68 -10.17 5.71
N LYS A 70 -3.24 -11.05 6.55
CA LYS A 70 -4.68 -11.10 6.85
C LYS A 70 -5.15 -9.82 7.54
N ALA A 71 -4.39 -9.35 8.53
CA ALA A 71 -4.67 -8.13 9.27
C ALA A 71 -4.67 -6.89 8.38
N HIS A 72 -3.71 -6.75 7.47
CA HIS A 72 -3.64 -5.64 6.51
C HIS A 72 -4.95 -5.46 5.74
N ARG A 73 -5.57 -6.56 5.33
CA ARG A 73 -6.81 -6.55 4.54
C ARG A 73 -8.03 -6.25 5.42
N LEU A 74 -8.16 -6.97 6.54
CA LEU A 74 -9.29 -6.80 7.47
C LEU A 74 -9.30 -5.42 8.13
N LEU A 75 -8.13 -4.93 8.52
CA LEU A 75 -7.92 -3.70 9.27
C LEU A 75 -7.46 -2.56 8.36
N HIS A 76 -7.74 -2.62 7.06
CA HIS A 76 -7.28 -1.61 6.09
C HIS A 76 -7.63 -0.18 6.51
N SER A 77 -8.79 0.03 7.16
CA SER A 77 -9.17 1.34 7.72
C SER A 77 -8.15 1.88 8.73
N CYS A 78 -7.50 1.02 9.51
CA CYS A 78 -6.50 1.39 10.51
C CYS A 78 -5.09 1.58 9.92
N SER A 79 -4.87 1.33 8.62
CA SER A 79 -3.56 1.50 7.97
C SER A 79 -3.20 2.96 7.71
N SER A 80 -4.17 3.87 7.66
CA SER A 80 -3.89 5.31 7.50
C SER A 80 -3.43 5.92 8.83
N LYS A 81 -2.29 6.64 8.83
CA LYS A 81 -1.82 7.39 10.00
C LYS A 81 -2.90 8.29 10.60
N MET A 82 -3.63 9.02 9.75
CA MET A 82 -4.68 9.95 10.17
C MET A 82 -5.87 9.21 10.79
N ASN A 83 -6.32 8.14 10.15
CA ASN A 83 -7.45 7.37 10.67
C ASN A 83 -7.06 6.61 11.94
N TRP A 84 -5.85 6.06 12.00
CA TRP A 84 -5.31 5.41 13.19
C TRP A 84 -5.25 6.37 14.38
N ALA A 85 -4.77 7.59 14.20
CA ALA A 85 -4.74 8.59 15.28
C ALA A 85 -6.15 8.85 15.85
N LYS A 86 -7.16 8.96 14.98
CA LYS A 86 -8.57 9.13 15.39
C LYS A 86 -9.10 7.90 16.14
N VAL A 87 -8.88 6.70 15.60
CA VAL A 87 -9.35 5.44 16.18
C VAL A 87 -8.68 5.18 17.54
N LEU A 88 -7.38 5.41 17.65
CA LEU A 88 -6.62 5.27 18.88
C LEU A 88 -7.08 6.27 19.94
N GLU A 89 -7.35 7.51 19.55
CA GLU A 89 -7.85 8.54 20.48
C GLU A 89 -9.26 8.20 20.98
N ASN A 90 -10.15 7.72 20.10
CA ASN A 90 -11.46 7.22 20.50
C ASN A 90 -11.35 6.03 21.47
N TYR A 91 -10.42 5.11 21.23
CA TYR A 91 -10.15 3.98 22.12
C TYR A 91 -9.70 4.45 23.51
N ARG A 92 -8.78 5.43 23.58
CA ARG A 92 -8.33 6.02 24.85
C ARG A 92 -9.43 6.75 25.61
N ASN A 93 -10.32 7.44 24.89
CA ASN A 93 -11.41 8.23 25.47
C ASN A 93 -12.62 7.39 25.92
N ALA A 94 -12.72 6.13 25.51
CA ALA A 94 -13.83 5.23 25.89
C ALA A 94 -13.88 4.85 27.39
N GLN A 95 -12.90 5.31 28.19
CA GLN A 95 -12.68 5.05 29.63
C GLN A 95 -12.26 3.61 29.98
N SER A 96 -11.46 3.55 31.05
CA SER A 96 -10.14 2.90 31.04
C SER A 96 -10.01 1.62 31.87
N GLU A 97 -11.12 1.05 32.33
CA GLU A 97 -11.09 -0.19 33.13
C GLU A 97 -11.42 -1.45 32.31
N PHE A 98 -12.27 -1.33 31.28
CA PHE A 98 -12.74 -2.49 30.50
C PHE A 98 -12.00 -2.67 29.16
N CYS A 99 -11.09 -1.74 28.86
CA CYS A 99 -10.19 -1.79 27.71
C CYS A 99 -9.16 -2.90 27.91
N LEU A 100 -8.86 -3.64 26.85
CA LEU A 100 -7.85 -4.70 26.87
C LEU A 100 -6.44 -4.11 27.03
N TYR A 101 -6.22 -2.89 26.56
CA TYR A 101 -4.94 -2.20 26.62
C TYR A 101 -5.06 -0.88 27.37
N ILE A 102 -4.16 -0.68 28.34
CA ILE A 102 -4.01 0.55 29.11
C ILE A 102 -2.76 1.28 28.63
N PHE A 103 -2.80 2.61 28.61
CA PHE A 103 -1.68 3.45 28.18
C PHE A 103 -1.04 4.19 29.34
N THR A 104 0.28 4.31 29.29
CA THR A 104 1.06 5.14 30.22
C THR A 104 1.98 6.08 29.44
N GLU A 105 2.06 7.34 29.87
CA GLU A 105 3.01 8.29 29.33
C GLU A 105 4.29 8.25 30.17
N LYS A 106 5.45 8.07 29.52
CA LYS A 106 6.77 8.17 30.15
C LYS A 106 7.61 9.21 29.43
N ILE A 107 8.46 9.91 30.18
CA ILE A 107 9.46 10.81 29.60
C ILE A 107 10.74 10.01 29.41
N GLU A 108 11.11 9.76 28.16
CA GLU A 108 12.36 9.10 27.79
C GLU A 108 13.19 10.07 26.94
N LYS A 109 14.44 10.33 27.35
CA LYS A 109 15.38 11.22 26.63
C LYS A 109 14.78 12.59 26.27
N GLY A 110 14.01 13.18 27.19
CA GLY A 110 13.38 14.50 27.02
C GLY A 110 12.15 14.53 26.10
N SER A 111 11.71 13.39 25.57
CA SER A 111 10.49 13.28 24.75
C SER A 111 9.42 12.47 25.47
N LYS A 112 8.15 12.87 25.32
CA LYS A 112 7.00 12.06 25.79
C LYS A 112 6.84 10.85 24.89
N VAL A 113 6.91 9.66 25.48
CA VAL A 113 6.70 8.37 24.81
C VAL A 113 5.47 7.71 25.40
N LEU A 114 4.56 7.28 24.52
CA LEU A 114 3.37 6.54 24.91
C LEU A 114 3.72 5.04 24.95
N LYS A 115 3.49 4.39 26.09
CA LYS A 115 3.57 2.93 26.23
C LYS A 115 2.18 2.35 26.43
N PHE A 116 2.01 1.07 26.13
CA PHE A 116 0.77 0.35 26.36
C PHE A 116 1.06 -1.01 27.01
N ALA A 117 0.10 -1.54 27.76
CA ALA A 117 0.18 -2.84 28.40
C ALA A 117 -1.20 -3.49 28.45
N ARG A 118 -1.24 -4.83 28.53
CA ARG A 118 -2.48 -5.57 28.68
C ARG A 118 -3.09 -5.32 30.06
N ASN A 119 -4.39 -5.08 30.10
CA ASN A 119 -5.19 -4.97 31.31
C ASN A 119 -5.60 -6.38 31.77
N THR A 120 -5.04 -6.83 32.88
CA THR A 120 -5.27 -8.17 33.42
C THR A 120 -6.31 -8.22 34.53
N GLU A 121 -6.78 -7.06 35.00
CA GLU A 121 -7.62 -6.98 36.21
C GLU A 121 -9.11 -6.81 35.86
N LEU A 122 -9.41 -5.85 34.98
CA LEU A 122 -10.79 -5.39 34.75
C LEU A 122 -11.23 -5.53 33.28
N ALA A 123 -10.36 -6.05 32.42
CA ALA A 123 -10.71 -6.26 31.01
C ALA A 123 -11.89 -7.23 30.87
N VAL A 124 -12.93 -6.78 30.16
CA VAL A 124 -14.06 -7.64 29.77
C VAL A 124 -13.52 -8.75 28.87
N GLU A 125 -13.77 -10.03 29.16
CA GLU A 125 -13.24 -11.13 28.33
C GLU A 125 -11.71 -10.99 28.11
N PRO A 126 -10.85 -11.16 29.13
CA PRO A 126 -9.42 -10.88 29.04
C PRO A 126 -8.69 -11.68 27.95
N ASP A 127 -9.23 -12.84 27.58
CA ASP A 127 -8.72 -13.71 26.51
C ASP A 127 -9.21 -13.29 25.11
N ARG A 128 -9.91 -12.16 24.97
CA ARG A 128 -10.45 -11.69 23.67
C ARG A 128 -9.37 -11.40 22.63
N ALA A 129 -8.13 -11.20 23.04
CA ALA A 129 -6.97 -11.13 22.14
C ALA A 129 -6.83 -12.39 21.27
N ASP A 130 -7.06 -13.57 21.83
CA ASP A 130 -6.95 -14.83 21.09
C ASP A 130 -8.09 -14.97 20.08
N VAL A 131 -9.30 -14.56 20.48
CA VAL A 131 -10.45 -14.51 19.57
C VAL A 131 -10.22 -13.52 18.43
N TYR A 132 -9.56 -12.40 18.69
CA TYR A 132 -9.14 -11.46 17.64
C TYR A 132 -8.16 -12.10 16.67
N PHE A 133 -7.14 -12.83 17.14
CA PHE A 133 -6.22 -13.52 16.25
C PHE A 133 -6.92 -14.60 15.44
N ASP A 134 -7.80 -15.39 16.05
CA ASP A 134 -8.57 -16.42 15.34
C ASP A 134 -9.53 -15.82 14.32
N TYR A 135 -10.15 -14.68 14.62
CA TYR A 135 -10.97 -13.94 13.68
C TYR A 135 -10.14 -13.43 12.49
N ILE A 136 -8.96 -12.85 12.73
CA ILE A 136 -8.06 -12.38 11.67
C ILE A 136 -7.62 -13.56 10.78
N ARG A 137 -7.20 -14.69 11.36
CA ARG A 137 -6.75 -15.88 10.62
C ARG A 137 -7.85 -16.42 9.71
N ASN A 138 -9.05 -16.57 10.26
CA ASN A 138 -10.18 -17.20 9.59
C ASN A 138 -10.99 -16.23 8.73
N HIS A 139 -10.64 -14.94 8.72
CA HIS A 139 -11.32 -13.96 7.88
C HIS A 139 -11.23 -14.37 6.41
N LYS A 140 -12.40 -14.57 5.81
CA LYS A 140 -12.57 -14.85 4.39
C LYS A 140 -12.97 -13.55 3.70
N GLU A 141 -12.24 -13.22 2.65
CA GLU A 141 -12.62 -12.12 1.78
C GLU A 141 -13.87 -12.51 0.99
N GLU A 142 -14.87 -11.64 1.01
CA GLU A 142 -15.90 -11.66 -0.01
C GLU A 142 -15.31 -11.11 -1.31
N LYS A 143 -14.94 -12.02 -2.22
CA LYS A 143 -14.42 -11.67 -3.53
C LYS A 143 -15.56 -11.24 -4.46
N HIS A 144 -16.04 -10.01 -4.28
CA HIS A 144 -16.94 -9.38 -5.24
C HIS A 144 -16.12 -8.56 -6.24
N PHE A 145 -15.56 -9.23 -7.25
CA PHE A 145 -15.01 -8.53 -8.41
C PHE A 145 -16.12 -8.34 -9.43
N GLY A 146 -16.70 -7.14 -9.47
CA GLY A 146 -17.56 -6.72 -10.58
C GLY A 146 -16.69 -6.39 -11.80
N TYR A 147 -16.15 -7.41 -12.48
CA TYR A 147 -15.47 -7.18 -13.76
C TYR A 147 -16.47 -6.66 -14.78
N ALA A 148 -15.99 -5.76 -15.66
CA ALA A 148 -16.76 -5.36 -16.83
C ALA A 148 -17.10 -6.60 -17.67
N LYS A 149 -18.34 -6.67 -18.16
CA LYS A 149 -18.76 -7.72 -19.09
C LYS A 149 -18.21 -7.41 -20.48
N GLY A 150 -18.36 -8.34 -21.42
CA GLY A 150 -18.11 -8.00 -22.82
C GLY A 150 -19.05 -6.90 -23.31
N GLY A 151 -18.54 -6.07 -24.21
CA GLY A 151 -19.26 -4.95 -24.80
C GLY A 151 -18.36 -3.74 -25.06
N GLU A 152 -18.99 -2.72 -25.64
CA GLU A 152 -18.36 -1.44 -25.94
C GLU A 152 -18.47 -0.50 -24.74
N TYR A 153 -17.34 0.05 -24.32
CA TYR A 153 -17.23 1.00 -23.24
C TYR A 153 -16.60 2.28 -23.76
N SER A 154 -17.21 3.42 -23.45
CA SER A 154 -16.59 4.72 -23.73
C SER A 154 -16.12 5.37 -22.44
N TYR A 155 -14.89 5.86 -22.42
CA TYR A 155 -14.34 6.63 -21.31
C TYR A 155 -13.83 7.98 -21.79
N SER A 156 -14.39 9.05 -21.23
CA SER A 156 -13.98 10.42 -21.52
C SER A 156 -13.29 11.07 -20.32
N ILE A 157 -12.14 11.68 -20.54
CA ILE A 157 -11.46 12.53 -19.56
C ILE A 157 -11.34 13.95 -20.08
N LYS A 158 -11.88 14.91 -19.32
CA LYS A 158 -11.69 16.33 -19.60
C LYS A 158 -10.37 16.78 -19.00
N ASP A 159 -9.51 17.33 -19.83
CA ASP A 159 -8.33 18.02 -19.33
C ASP A 159 -8.75 19.31 -18.63
N LYS A 160 -8.30 19.45 -17.38
CA LYS A 160 -8.63 20.61 -16.55
C LYS A 160 -7.94 21.88 -17.05
N THR A 161 -6.81 21.75 -17.76
CA THR A 161 -6.00 22.86 -18.24
C THR A 161 -6.39 23.34 -19.64
N SER A 162 -6.69 22.44 -20.58
CA SER A 162 -6.96 22.81 -21.98
C SER A 162 -8.43 22.78 -22.40
N SER A 163 -9.36 22.42 -21.50
CA SER A 163 -10.79 22.18 -21.80
C SER A 163 -11.09 21.07 -22.82
N THR A 164 -10.05 20.49 -23.44
CA THR A 164 -10.06 19.34 -24.35
C THR A 164 -10.63 18.11 -23.65
N VAL A 165 -11.52 17.38 -24.33
CA VAL A 165 -12.03 16.09 -23.88
C VAL A 165 -11.37 14.99 -24.71
N TYR A 166 -10.67 14.09 -24.04
CA TYR A 166 -10.13 12.88 -24.65
C TYR A 166 -11.11 11.75 -24.40
N SER A 167 -11.55 11.08 -25.47
CA SER A 167 -12.45 9.93 -25.40
C SER A 167 -11.79 8.69 -25.97
N ALA A 168 -12.13 7.55 -25.40
CA ALA A 168 -11.64 6.24 -25.78
C ALA A 168 -12.80 5.28 -25.83
N ASP A 169 -12.93 4.61 -26.96
CA ASP A 169 -13.84 3.48 -27.07
C ASP A 169 -13.01 2.20 -26.91
N VAL A 170 -13.45 1.34 -26.01
CA VAL A 170 -12.80 0.09 -25.66
C VAL A 170 -13.82 -1.02 -25.84
N GLU A 171 -13.53 -1.93 -26.77
CA GLU A 171 -14.28 -3.16 -26.92
C GLU A 171 -13.67 -4.22 -26.00
N ILE A 172 -14.45 -4.67 -25.02
CA ILE A 172 -14.08 -5.79 -24.15
C ILE A 172 -14.70 -7.05 -24.76
N PRO A 173 -13.90 -8.09 -25.08
CA PRO A 173 -14.46 -9.33 -25.60
C PRO A 173 -15.29 -10.05 -24.52
N ASP A 174 -16.36 -10.73 -24.94
CA ASP A 174 -17.23 -11.52 -24.05
C ASP A 174 -16.51 -12.63 -23.30
N CYS A 175 -15.38 -13.08 -23.83
CA CYS A 175 -14.54 -14.11 -23.24
C CYS A 175 -13.10 -13.61 -23.12
N THR A 176 -12.52 -13.77 -21.92
CA THR A 176 -11.08 -13.65 -21.75
C THR A 176 -10.40 -14.70 -22.63
N PRO A 177 -9.42 -14.32 -23.46
CA PRO A 177 -8.66 -15.28 -24.27
C PRO A 177 -8.16 -16.41 -23.38
N GLN A 178 -8.32 -17.66 -23.80
CA GLN A 178 -7.80 -18.78 -23.03
C GLN A 178 -6.29 -18.57 -22.82
N MET A 179 -5.89 -18.41 -21.56
CA MET A 179 -4.47 -18.33 -21.24
C MET A 179 -3.83 -19.66 -21.62
N PRO A 180 -2.73 -19.65 -22.39
CA PRO A 180 -2.02 -20.89 -22.69
C PRO A 180 -1.63 -21.58 -21.39
N ILE A 181 -1.73 -22.91 -21.39
CA ILE A 181 -1.25 -23.79 -20.32
C ILE A 181 0.19 -23.39 -20.00
N SER A 182 0.49 -23.28 -18.70
CA SER A 182 1.70 -22.74 -18.07
C SER A 182 2.83 -22.37 -19.04
N PRO A 183 3.25 -21.10 -19.11
CA PRO A 183 4.31 -20.69 -20.02
C PRO A 183 5.57 -21.54 -19.77
N PRO A 184 6.33 -21.89 -20.83
CA PRO A 184 7.58 -22.62 -20.69
C PRO A 184 8.51 -21.89 -19.70
N PRO A 185 9.41 -22.63 -19.02
CA PRO A 185 10.29 -22.05 -18.02
C PRO A 185 11.01 -20.83 -18.59
N LYS A 186 10.81 -19.67 -17.94
CA LYS A 186 11.39 -18.41 -18.39
C LYS A 186 12.91 -18.55 -18.42
N LYS A 187 13.52 -18.28 -19.57
CA LYS A 187 14.99 -18.15 -19.69
C LYS A 187 15.50 -17.18 -18.63
N THR A 188 16.64 -17.49 -18.02
CA THR A 188 17.29 -16.62 -17.03
C THR A 188 17.52 -15.25 -17.65
N ARG A 189 16.79 -14.23 -17.17
CA ARG A 189 16.88 -12.87 -17.67
C ARG A 189 18.13 -12.20 -17.09
N LYS A 190 18.88 -11.46 -17.91
CA LYS A 190 19.93 -10.56 -17.42
C LYS A 190 19.30 -9.45 -16.56
N LYS A 191 19.98 -9.08 -15.48
CA LYS A 191 19.61 -7.92 -14.65
C LYS A 191 19.56 -6.67 -15.54
N ILE A 192 18.57 -5.81 -15.31
CA ILE A 192 18.56 -4.48 -15.91
C ILE A 192 19.25 -3.55 -14.94
N SER A 193 20.17 -2.73 -15.44
CA SER A 193 20.87 -1.73 -14.64
C SER A 193 20.86 -0.42 -15.42
N VAL A 194 20.32 0.63 -14.81
CA VAL A 194 20.21 1.98 -15.40
C VAL A 194 20.79 2.99 -14.42
N SER A 195 21.63 3.91 -14.88
CA SER A 195 22.17 4.98 -14.04
C SER A 195 21.19 6.13 -13.86
N THR A 196 21.38 6.93 -12.81
CA THR A 196 20.65 8.19 -12.63
C THR A 196 20.85 9.13 -13.81
N ASP A 197 22.05 9.15 -14.40
CA ASP A 197 22.39 10.04 -15.50
C ASP A 197 21.67 9.63 -16.80
N GLU A 198 21.56 8.32 -17.06
CA GLU A 198 20.79 7.77 -18.18
C GLU A 198 19.30 8.10 -18.05
N LEU A 199 18.75 8.03 -16.84
CA LEU A 199 17.37 8.41 -16.57
C LEU A 199 17.17 9.93 -16.70
N LEU A 200 18.11 10.75 -16.24
CA LEU A 200 18.05 12.21 -16.38
C LEU A 200 18.15 12.64 -17.85
N ALA A 201 19.02 12.01 -18.64
CA ALA A 201 19.10 12.23 -20.09
C ALA A 201 17.78 11.86 -20.78
N SER A 202 17.19 10.72 -20.40
CA SER A 202 15.89 10.29 -20.91
C SER A 202 14.78 11.27 -20.55
N ALA A 203 14.79 11.80 -19.32
CA ALA A 203 13.81 12.80 -18.88
C ALA A 203 14.00 14.16 -19.57
N ALA A 204 15.24 14.55 -19.88
CA ALA A 204 15.53 15.75 -20.66
C ALA A 204 14.98 15.63 -22.09
N GLU A 205 15.20 14.48 -22.75
CA GLU A 205 14.62 14.20 -24.07
C GLU A 205 13.07 14.21 -24.04
N MET A 206 12.46 13.64 -23.00
CA MET A 206 11.01 13.74 -22.80
C MET A 206 10.55 15.19 -22.67
N ALA A 207 11.30 16.04 -21.99
CA ALA A 207 11.00 17.46 -21.84
C ALA A 207 11.17 18.25 -23.14
N GLU A 208 12.11 17.86 -24.02
CA GLU A 208 12.23 18.45 -25.36
C GLU A 208 11.00 18.15 -26.23
N LYS A 209 10.52 16.89 -26.20
CA LYS A 209 9.33 16.47 -26.95
C LYS A 209 8.03 16.99 -26.33
N LYS A 210 7.99 17.17 -25.01
CA LYS A 210 6.83 17.66 -24.25
C LYS A 210 7.26 18.65 -23.17
N PRO A 211 7.45 19.94 -23.52
CA PRO A 211 7.96 20.97 -22.62
C PRO A 211 7.14 21.17 -21.34
N ASP A 212 5.83 20.91 -21.40
CA ASP A 212 4.92 21.04 -20.25
C ASP A 212 5.01 19.85 -19.27
N ASP A 213 5.83 18.83 -19.55
CA ASP A 213 5.95 17.67 -18.70
C ASP A 213 6.87 17.93 -17.49
N TYR A 214 6.35 17.60 -16.29
CA TYR A 214 7.05 17.84 -15.03
C TYR A 214 8.12 16.78 -14.70
N CYS A 215 8.28 15.72 -15.49
CA CYS A 215 9.10 14.58 -15.07
C CYS A 215 10.57 14.95 -14.89
N TYR A 216 11.12 15.82 -15.76
CA TYR A 216 12.52 16.24 -15.68
C TYR A 216 12.81 17.03 -14.39
N SER A 217 12.00 18.04 -14.07
CA SER A 217 12.22 18.87 -12.87
C SER A 217 12.12 18.05 -11.59
N ILE A 218 11.14 17.16 -11.50
CA ILE A 218 10.97 16.28 -10.35
C ILE A 218 12.12 15.28 -10.25
N LEU A 219 12.50 14.61 -11.34
CA LEU A 219 13.59 13.62 -11.32
C LEU A 219 14.94 14.26 -10.95
N LYS A 220 15.22 15.47 -11.46
CA LYS A 220 16.43 16.24 -11.11
C LYS A 220 16.53 16.57 -9.62
N SER A 221 15.40 16.76 -8.95
CA SER A 221 15.34 17.04 -7.51
C SER A 221 15.35 15.79 -6.63
N ASN A 222 15.21 14.59 -7.22
CA ASN A 222 15.12 13.34 -6.48
C ASN A 222 16.49 12.75 -6.16
N THR A 223 16.57 12.05 -5.03
CA THR A 223 17.74 11.25 -4.66
C THR A 223 17.34 9.78 -4.59
N LEU A 224 18.01 8.92 -5.35
CA LEU A 224 17.85 7.49 -5.22
C LEU A 224 18.67 6.97 -4.05
N LYS A 225 18.05 6.10 -3.26
CA LYS A 225 18.69 5.44 -2.12
C LYS A 225 18.43 3.94 -2.21
N ALA A 226 19.47 3.15 -1.97
CA ALA A 226 19.37 1.70 -1.86
C ALA A 226 19.30 1.30 -0.39
N VAL A 227 18.48 0.28 -0.10
CA VAL A 227 18.44 -0.38 1.20
C VAL A 227 19.22 -1.68 1.08
N THR A 228 20.40 -1.74 1.69
CA THR A 228 21.24 -2.94 1.71
C THR A 228 21.44 -3.34 3.17
N GLU A 229 21.02 -4.55 3.54
CA GLU A 229 21.18 -5.08 4.91
C GLU A 229 20.62 -4.13 5.98
N GLY A 230 19.43 -3.57 5.74
CA GLY A 230 18.77 -2.62 6.64
C GLY A 230 19.37 -1.20 6.66
N ASN A 231 20.47 -0.96 5.96
CA ASN A 231 21.11 0.35 5.88
C ASN A 231 20.71 1.09 4.61
N VAL A 232 20.43 2.40 4.75
CA VAL A 232 20.07 3.27 3.63
C VAL A 232 21.31 4.00 3.14
N LYS A 233 21.72 3.74 1.90
CA LYS A 233 22.87 4.41 1.26
C LYS A 233 22.42 5.14 0.00
N SER A 234 23.12 6.22 -0.36
CA SER A 234 22.90 6.89 -1.65
C SER A 234 23.22 5.93 -2.79
N ALA A 235 22.41 5.94 -3.84
CA ALA A 235 22.57 5.10 -5.02
C ALA A 235 22.52 5.94 -6.29
N ASN A 236 23.43 5.68 -7.22
CA ASN A 236 23.48 6.31 -8.55
C ASN A 236 23.02 5.35 -9.66
N ARG A 237 22.62 4.13 -9.31
CA ARG A 237 22.14 3.11 -10.23
C ARG A 237 20.88 2.46 -9.68
N LEU A 238 19.93 2.22 -10.57
CA LEU A 238 18.75 1.42 -10.34
C LEU A 238 18.97 0.04 -10.97
N GLU A 239 18.87 -1.00 -10.15
CA GLU A 239 18.94 -2.38 -10.61
C GLU A 239 17.57 -3.05 -10.49
N ILE A 240 17.15 -3.69 -11.57
CA ILE A 240 15.90 -4.46 -11.63
C ILE A 240 16.28 -5.92 -11.86
N ASP A 241 16.15 -6.71 -10.81
CA ASP A 241 16.37 -8.15 -10.82
C ASP A 241 15.14 -8.84 -10.21
N LYS A 242 14.47 -9.68 -11.00
CA LYS A 242 13.20 -10.33 -10.65
C LYS A 242 12.13 -9.34 -10.16
N ILE A 243 11.92 -9.26 -8.85
CA ILE A 243 10.94 -8.40 -8.18
C ILE A 243 11.72 -7.31 -7.46
N THR A 244 11.50 -6.06 -7.85
CA THR A 244 12.13 -4.91 -7.23
C THR A 244 11.05 -3.96 -6.75
N ASN A 245 11.05 -3.67 -5.45
CA ASN A 245 10.06 -2.80 -4.82
C ASN A 245 10.59 -1.37 -4.75
N LEU A 246 9.80 -0.41 -5.22
CA LEU A 246 10.09 1.01 -5.09
C LEU A 246 9.34 1.59 -3.89
N VAL A 247 10.06 1.94 -2.84
CA VAL A 247 9.48 2.46 -1.58
C VAL A 247 9.69 3.97 -1.49
N GLY A 248 8.68 4.69 -1.00
CA GLY A 248 8.76 6.13 -0.78
C GLY A 248 7.42 6.73 -0.33
N MET A 249 7.47 7.87 0.34
CA MET A 249 6.26 8.59 0.78
C MET A 249 5.42 9.08 -0.40
N VAL A 250 4.15 9.43 -0.15
CA VAL A 250 3.31 10.12 -1.15
C VAL A 250 4.02 11.40 -1.60
N GLY A 251 4.07 11.64 -2.91
CA GLY A 251 4.76 12.80 -3.49
C GLY A 251 6.26 12.62 -3.72
N SER A 252 6.88 11.51 -3.30
CA SER A 252 8.34 11.29 -3.46
C SER A 252 8.81 10.99 -4.89
N GLY A 253 7.99 11.26 -5.91
CA GLY A 253 8.35 11.05 -7.32
C GLY A 253 8.38 9.60 -7.83
N LYS A 254 7.79 8.62 -7.10
CA LYS A 254 7.77 7.20 -7.54
C LYS A 254 7.16 7.02 -8.94
N SER A 255 5.98 7.62 -9.17
CA SER A 255 5.32 7.55 -10.48
C SER A 255 6.11 8.25 -11.58
N THR A 256 6.81 9.34 -11.24
CA THR A 256 7.72 10.03 -12.16
C THR A 256 8.88 9.11 -12.58
N LEU A 257 9.53 8.46 -11.61
CA LEU A 257 10.59 7.49 -11.88
C LEU A 257 10.09 6.36 -12.78
N MET A 258 8.91 5.80 -12.49
CA MET A 258 8.30 4.75 -13.32
C MET A 258 8.04 5.22 -14.75
N LYS A 259 7.59 6.46 -14.96
CA LYS A 259 7.34 7.00 -16.30
C LYS A 259 8.62 7.11 -17.14
N VAL A 260 9.64 7.75 -16.57
CA VAL A 260 10.95 7.95 -17.22
C VAL A 260 11.64 6.62 -17.47
N LEU A 261 11.62 5.71 -16.49
CA LEU A 261 12.17 4.38 -16.64
C LEU A 261 11.47 3.60 -17.76
N SER A 262 10.15 3.69 -17.86
CA SER A 262 9.40 3.03 -18.93
C SER A 262 9.76 3.59 -20.31
N TYR A 263 9.92 4.92 -20.42
CA TYR A 263 10.40 5.57 -21.64
C TYR A 263 11.78 5.06 -22.05
N HIS A 264 12.72 5.09 -21.10
CA HIS A 264 14.09 4.63 -21.29
C HIS A 264 14.14 3.17 -21.73
N LEU A 265 13.40 2.29 -21.06
CA LEU A 265 13.37 0.86 -21.37
C LEU A 265 12.70 0.57 -22.72
N ALA A 266 11.65 1.30 -23.08
CA ALA A 266 11.01 1.17 -24.39
C ALA A 266 11.98 1.56 -25.52
N LYS A 267 12.73 2.66 -25.38
CA LYS A 267 13.79 3.04 -26.32
C LYS A 267 14.91 1.99 -26.42
N ALA A 268 15.17 1.25 -25.35
CA ALA A 268 16.14 0.16 -25.32
C ALA A 268 15.56 -1.20 -25.80
N ASP A 269 14.47 -1.17 -26.57
CA ASP A 269 13.76 -2.33 -27.12
C ASP A 269 13.37 -3.36 -26.05
N LYS A 270 12.97 -2.88 -24.86
CA LYS A 270 12.41 -3.72 -23.81
C LYS A 270 10.90 -3.63 -23.84
N LYS A 271 10.26 -4.80 -23.76
CA LYS A 271 8.82 -4.89 -23.52
C LYS A 271 8.51 -4.44 -22.09
N VAL A 272 7.76 -3.35 -21.97
CA VAL A 272 7.30 -2.78 -20.70
C VAL A 272 5.79 -2.91 -20.64
N VAL A 273 5.28 -3.39 -19.50
CA VAL A 273 3.84 -3.42 -19.21
C VAL A 273 3.63 -2.59 -17.95
N LEU A 274 2.77 -1.58 -18.04
CA LEU A 274 2.37 -0.74 -16.92
C LEU A 274 0.97 -1.16 -16.45
N VAL A 275 0.87 -1.58 -15.20
CA VAL A 275 -0.40 -1.86 -14.54
C VAL A 275 -0.69 -0.69 -13.61
N LEU A 276 -1.87 -0.07 -13.78
CA LEU A 276 -2.23 1.18 -13.12
C LEU A 276 -3.62 1.04 -12.49
N ASP A 277 -3.85 1.71 -11.36
CA ASP A 277 -5.03 1.50 -10.53
C ASP A 277 -6.33 2.08 -11.11
N THR A 278 -6.24 3.03 -12.06
CA THR A 278 -7.43 3.66 -12.66
C THR A 278 -7.26 3.91 -14.16
N VAL A 279 -8.38 3.81 -14.89
CA VAL A 279 -8.46 4.15 -16.33
C VAL A 279 -7.95 5.57 -16.58
N SER A 280 -8.26 6.52 -15.69
CA SER A 280 -7.82 7.91 -15.79
C SER A 280 -6.29 8.08 -15.78
N VAL A 281 -5.57 7.25 -15.03
CA VAL A 281 -4.11 7.28 -14.94
C VAL A 281 -3.51 6.56 -16.14
N CYS A 282 -4.14 5.46 -16.57
CA CYS A 282 -3.78 4.77 -17.81
C CYS A 282 -3.83 5.72 -19.00
N TRP A 283 -4.95 6.43 -19.17
CA TRP A 283 -5.13 7.39 -20.26
C TRP A 283 -4.11 8.52 -20.26
N ARG A 284 -3.83 9.09 -19.09
CA ARG A 284 -2.78 10.13 -18.97
C ARG A 284 -1.39 9.61 -19.34
N CYS A 285 -1.08 8.36 -18.99
CA CYS A 285 0.16 7.73 -19.41
C CYS A 285 0.18 7.50 -20.93
N VAL A 286 -0.88 6.96 -21.52
CA VAL A 286 -1.00 6.75 -22.98
C VAL A 286 -0.82 8.07 -23.73
N LEU A 287 -1.47 9.16 -23.32
CA LEU A 287 -1.30 10.48 -23.94
C LEU A 287 0.15 10.99 -23.89
N ILE A 288 0.86 10.73 -22.79
CA ILE A 288 2.29 11.06 -22.69
C ILE A 288 3.10 10.18 -23.66
N TYR A 289 2.88 8.87 -23.69
CA TYR A 289 3.64 7.96 -24.54
C TYR A 289 3.34 8.10 -26.03
N LEU A 290 2.12 8.46 -26.42
CA LEU A 290 1.75 8.85 -27.77
C LEU A 290 2.52 10.11 -28.20
N SER A 291 2.55 11.15 -27.37
CA SER A 291 3.35 12.37 -27.65
C SER A 291 4.86 12.12 -27.70
N LEU A 292 5.31 10.98 -27.19
CA LEU A 292 6.70 10.55 -27.16
C LEU A 292 7.04 9.52 -28.25
N GLU A 293 6.07 9.18 -29.12
CA GLU A 293 6.18 8.23 -30.23
C GLU A 293 6.49 6.79 -29.79
N LEU A 294 6.17 6.44 -28.54
CA LEU A 294 6.43 5.10 -27.98
C LEU A 294 5.27 4.11 -28.14
N VAL A 295 4.09 4.59 -28.50
CA VAL A 295 2.90 3.77 -28.75
C VAL A 295 2.40 4.19 -30.13
N SER A 296 2.35 3.25 -31.07
CA SER A 296 1.59 3.45 -32.32
C SER A 296 0.12 3.33 -32.01
N HIS A 297 -0.69 4.25 -32.55
CA HIS A 297 -2.13 4.42 -32.34
C HIS A 297 -2.84 3.13 -31.89
N LEU A 298 -3.42 3.19 -30.67
CA LEU A 298 -4.40 2.22 -30.18
C LEU A 298 -5.67 2.30 -31.03
#